data_AF-A0A2V8N0W3-F1
#
_entry.id   AF-A0A2V8N0W3-F1
#
_cell.length_a   1.000
_cell.length_b   1.000
_cell.length_c   1.000
_cell.angle_alpha   90.00
_cell.angle_beta   90.00
_cell.angle_gamma   90.00
#
_symmetry.space_group_name_H-M   'P 1'
#
loop_
_entity.id
_entity.type
_entity.pdbx_description
1 polymer ?
#
loop_
_entity_poly.entity_id
_entity_poly.type
_entity_poly.pdbx_seq_one_letter_code
_entity_poly.pdbx_strand_id
1 'polypeptide(L)'
;MQLLLLKYGYLLLFAGVIVEGEAILIAGSFLASRGYFNIGTVALVALAANTLSAQLYYTAARVRGRRWFEDRFPEKSPYRKVIQWVGLR
;
A
#
# COMPACT_ATOMS: atom_id res chain seq x y z
N MET A 1 -9.28 -30.68 3.82
CA MET A 1 -9.85 -29.33 3.55
C MET A 1 -9.24 -28.19 4.39
N GLN A 2 -8.26 -28.42 5.28
CA GLN A 2 -7.66 -27.35 6.12
C GLN A 2 -6.40 -26.69 5.50
N LEU A 3 -5.81 -27.28 4.46
CA LEU A 3 -4.52 -26.81 3.91
C LEU A 3 -4.61 -25.63 2.93
N LEU A 4 -5.73 -25.40 2.24
CA LEU A 4 -5.80 -24.36 1.19
C LEU A 4 -5.88 -22.95 1.77
N LEU A 5 -6.71 -22.75 2.82
CA LEU A 5 -6.81 -21.49 3.56
C LEU A 5 -5.53 -21.17 4.32
N LEU A 6 -4.79 -22.17 4.82
CA LEU A 6 -3.49 -21.95 5.45
C LEU A 6 -2.38 -21.64 4.43
N LYS A 7 -2.38 -22.31 3.27
CA LYS A 7 -1.39 -22.08 2.20
C LYS A 7 -1.49 -20.70 1.58
N TYR A 8 -2.71 -20.22 1.35
CA TYR A 8 -2.95 -18.94 0.68
C TYR A 8 -3.40 -17.82 1.62
N GLY A 9 -3.66 -18.11 2.90
CA GLY A 9 -4.16 -17.12 3.85
C GLY A 9 -3.23 -15.93 4.05
N TYR A 10 -1.91 -16.17 4.11
CA TYR A 10 -0.92 -15.09 4.18
C TYR A 10 -0.79 -14.31 2.86
N LEU A 11 -0.97 -14.98 1.72
CA LEU A 11 -0.99 -14.30 0.40
C LEU A 11 -2.24 -13.42 0.25
N LEU A 12 -3.39 -13.89 0.72
CA LEU A 12 -4.64 -13.13 0.73
C LEU A 12 -4.55 -11.95 1.69
N LEU A 13 -3.95 -12.16 2.87
CA LEU A 13 -3.65 -11.08 3.82
C LEU A 13 -2.71 -10.05 3.19
N PHE A 14 -1.62 -10.49 2.54
CA PHE A 14 -0.68 -9.61 1.85
C PHE A 14 -1.38 -8.74 0.80
N ALA A 15 -2.12 -9.38 -0.12
CA ALA A 15 -2.83 -8.66 -1.18
C ALA A 15 -3.94 -7.76 -0.62
N GLY A 16 -4.67 -8.22 0.40
CA GLY A 16 -5.73 -7.44 1.03
C GLY A 16 -5.20 -6.22 1.79
N VAL A 17 -4.07 -6.33 2.50
CA VAL A 17 -3.43 -5.19 3.18
C VAL A 17 -2.96 -4.13 2.17
N ILE A 18 -2.58 -4.51 0.95
CA ILE A 18 -2.24 -3.53 -0.09
C ILE A 18 -3.47 -2.69 -0.50
N VAL A 19 -4.67 -3.27 -0.51
CA VAL A 19 -5.91 -2.61 -0.97
C VAL A 19 -6.61 -1.86 0.17
N GLU A 20 -6.88 -2.54 1.28
CA GLU A 20 -7.74 -2.10 2.38
C GLU A 20 -7.01 -2.12 3.74
N GLY A 21 -5.66 -2.18 3.72
CA GLY A 21 -4.75 -1.91 4.84
C GLY A 21 -5.25 -2.35 6.21
N GLU A 22 -5.84 -1.40 6.94
CA GLU A 22 -6.32 -1.52 8.31
C GLU A 22 -7.40 -2.60 8.48
N ALA A 23 -8.40 -2.65 7.60
CA ALA A 23 -9.54 -3.56 7.74
C ALA A 23 -9.11 -5.04 7.62
N ILE A 24 -8.27 -5.34 6.62
CA ILE A 24 -7.74 -6.69 6.40
C ILE A 24 -6.75 -7.06 7.52
N LEU A 25 -5.96 -6.11 8.01
CA LEU A 25 -5.03 -6.36 9.11
C LEU A 25 -5.75 -6.70 10.42
N ILE A 26 -6.84 -5.99 10.73
CA ILE A 26 -7.68 -6.29 11.90
C ILE A 26 -8.31 -7.69 11.77
N ALA A 27 -8.86 -8.02 10.59
CA ALA A 27 -9.43 -9.34 10.32
C ALA A 27 -8.38 -10.46 10.45
N GLY A 28 -7.18 -10.24 9.90
CA GLY A 28 -6.05 -11.16 9.99
C GLY A 28 -5.52 -11.34 11.41
N SER A 29 -5.48 -10.27 12.20
CA SER A 29 -5.08 -10.30 13.61
C SER A 29 -6.10 -11.05 14.47
N PHE A 30 -7.39 -10.90 14.17
CA PHE A 30 -8.46 -11.70 14.79
C PHE A 30 -8.35 -13.19 14.42
N LEU A 31 -8.02 -13.51 13.17
CA LEU A 31 -7.79 -14.89 12.76
C LEU A 31 -6.53 -15.48 13.43
N ALA A 32 -5.50 -14.66 13.65
CA ALA A 32 -4.31 -15.07 14.39
C ALA A 32 -4.61 -15.36 15.87
N SER A 33 -5.43 -14.55 16.54
CA SER A 33 -5.82 -14.80 17.93
C SER A 33 -6.66 -16.07 18.11
N ARG A 34 -7.33 -16.52 17.05
CA ARG A 34 -8.08 -17.79 16.99
C ARG A 34 -7.23 -19.00 16.61
N GLY A 35 -5.92 -18.82 16.41
CA GLY A 35 -4.97 -19.88 16.10
C GLY A 35 -4.87 -20.26 14.62
N TYR A 36 -5.55 -19.54 13.71
CA TYR A 36 -5.46 -19.80 12.27
C TYR A 36 -4.19 -19.24 11.64
N PHE A 37 -3.64 -18.17 12.23
CA PHE A 37 -2.38 -17.56 11.79
C PHE A 37 -1.44 -17.35 12.96
N ASN A 38 -0.14 -17.28 12.64
CA ASN A 38 0.86 -16.84 13.59
C ASN A 38 0.91 -15.30 13.56
N ILE A 39 0.73 -14.67 14.73
CA ILE A 39 0.72 -13.21 14.86
C ILE A 39 2.02 -12.56 14.36
N GLY A 40 3.17 -13.22 14.55
CA GLY A 40 4.46 -12.76 14.06
C GLY A 40 4.54 -12.77 12.54
N THR A 41 4.07 -13.86 11.90
CA THR A 41 4.00 -13.93 10.43
C THR A 41 3.02 -12.91 9.87
N VAL A 42 1.86 -12.70 10.50
CA VAL A 42 0.89 -11.65 10.11
C VAL A 42 1.55 -10.27 10.17
N ALA A 43 2.28 -9.96 11.24
CA ALA A 43 3.00 -8.70 11.37
C ALA A 43 4.07 -8.50 10.28
N LEU A 44 4.86 -9.54 9.96
CA LEU A 44 5.87 -9.48 8.90
C LEU A 44 5.24 -9.27 7.52
N VAL A 45 4.15 -9.98 7.23
CA VAL A 45 3.42 -9.85 5.96
C VAL A 45 2.80 -8.47 5.84
N ALA A 46 2.20 -7.95 6.90
CA ALA A 46 1.62 -6.62 6.95
C ALA A 46 2.68 -5.52 6.74
N LEU A 47 3.84 -5.67 7.38
CA LEU A 47 4.96 -4.76 7.21
C LEU A 47 5.43 -4.75 5.75
N ALA A 48 5.67 -5.92 5.16
CA ALA A 48 6.07 -6.04 3.75
C ALA A 48 5.02 -5.46 2.79
N ALA A 49 3.74 -5.75 3.01
CA ALA A 49 2.64 -5.24 2.19
C ALA A 49 2.55 -3.71 2.25
N ASN A 50 2.62 -3.12 3.44
CA ASN A 50 2.53 -1.68 3.62
C ASN A 50 3.74 -0.95 3.03
N THR A 51 4.95 -1.48 3.24
CA THR A 51 6.17 -0.92 2.62
C THR A 51 6.10 -1.00 1.09
N LEU A 52 5.66 -2.12 0.53
CA LEU A 52 5.53 -2.29 -0.92
C LEU A 52 4.46 -1.35 -1.48
N SER A 53 3.31 -1.22 -0.83
CA SER A 53 2.24 -0.31 -1.24
C SER A 53 2.73 1.14 -1.26
N ALA A 54 3.42 1.58 -0.21
CA ALA A 54 4.02 2.91 -0.13
C ALA A 54 5.07 3.13 -1.24
N GLN A 55 5.92 2.14 -1.51
CA GLN A 55 6.93 2.20 -2.57
C GLN A 55 6.28 2.30 -3.96
N LEU A 56 5.22 1.51 -4.22
CA LEU A 56 4.46 1.54 -5.45
C LEU A 56 3.77 2.90 -5.64
N TYR A 57 3.13 3.42 -4.59
CA TYR A 57 2.49 4.73 -4.62
C TYR A 57 3.50 5.85 -4.87
N TYR A 58 4.64 5.82 -4.18
CA TYR A 58 5.71 6.79 -4.37
C TYR A 58 6.27 6.73 -5.79
N THR A 59 6.54 5.54 -6.31
CA THR A 59 7.10 5.37 -7.66
C THR A 59 6.09 5.78 -8.72
N ALA A 60 4.82 5.42 -8.56
CA ALA A 60 3.73 5.85 -9.43
C ALA A 60 3.56 7.38 -9.43
N ALA A 61 3.59 8.00 -8.25
CA ALA A 61 3.54 9.45 -8.11
C ALA A 61 4.78 10.14 -8.70
N ARG A 62 5.98 9.56 -8.59
CA ARG A 62 7.21 10.11 -9.17
C ARG A 62 7.20 10.08 -10.71
N VAL A 63 6.76 8.99 -11.31
CA VAL A 63 6.75 8.82 -12.77
C VAL A 63 5.58 9.55 -13.42
N ARG A 64 4.40 9.50 -12.80
CA ARG A 64 3.14 9.95 -13.40
C ARG A 64 2.56 11.20 -12.76
N GLY A 65 2.99 11.55 -11.55
CA GLY A 65 2.53 12.73 -10.84
C GLY A 65 2.88 14.01 -11.59
N ARG A 66 4.09 14.14 -12.14
CA ARG A 66 4.47 15.37 -12.86
C ARG A 66 3.57 15.64 -14.07
N ARG A 67 3.39 14.64 -14.95
CA ARG A 67 2.46 14.72 -16.09
C ARG A 67 1.01 14.94 -15.64
N TRP A 68 0.54 14.22 -14.62
CA TRP A 68 -0.84 14.38 -14.13
C TRP A 68 -1.09 15.76 -13.50
N PHE A 69 -0.12 16.32 -12.78
CA PHE A 69 -0.20 17.67 -12.21
C PHE A 69 -0.14 18.75 -13.31
N GLU A 70 0.70 18.58 -14.33
CA GLU A 70 0.81 19.48 -15.48
C GLU A 70 -0.46 19.45 -16.37
N ASP A 71 -1.05 18.27 -16.57
CA ASP A 71 -2.28 18.10 -17.37
C ASP A 71 -3.55 18.62 -16.66
N ARG A 72 -3.58 18.60 -15.32
CA ARG A 72 -4.80 18.86 -14.54
C ARG A 72 -4.85 20.24 -13.88
N PHE A 73 -3.73 20.92 -13.70
CA PHE A 73 -3.68 22.29 -13.18
C PHE A 73 -3.16 23.28 -14.24
N PRO A 74 -4.01 24.17 -14.79
CA PRO A 74 -3.58 25.18 -15.76
C PRO A 74 -2.58 26.17 -15.15
N GLU A 75 -1.70 26.72 -16.00
CA GLU A 75 -0.49 27.54 -15.72
C GLU A 75 -0.59 28.68 -14.67
N LYS A 76 -1.81 29.07 -14.25
CA LYS A 76 -2.08 30.17 -13.33
C LYS A 76 -2.30 29.76 -11.87
N SER A 77 -2.17 28.47 -11.56
CA SER A 77 -2.41 27.98 -10.19
C SER A 77 -1.24 28.31 -9.24
N PRO A 78 -1.50 28.71 -7.97
CA PRO A 78 -0.45 29.00 -6.97
C PRO A 78 0.50 27.82 -6.72
N TYR A 79 0.13 26.60 -7.12
CA TYR A 79 0.96 25.40 -7.03
C TYR A 79 2.15 25.39 -8.01
N ARG A 80 2.26 26.34 -8.94
CA ARG A 80 3.41 26.45 -9.86
C ARG A 80 4.75 26.60 -9.12
N LYS A 81 4.78 27.33 -7.99
CA LYS A 81 5.99 27.44 -7.15
C LYS A 81 6.44 26.07 -6.62
N VAL A 82 5.49 25.24 -6.20
CA VAL A 82 5.78 23.89 -5.69
C VAL A 82 6.26 22.97 -6.81
N ILE A 83 5.62 23.02 -7.99
CA ILE A 83 6.05 22.25 -9.17
C ILE A 83 7.47 22.63 -9.60
N GLN A 84 7.80 23.92 -9.59
CA GLN A 84 9.14 24.41 -9.95
C GLN A 84 10.20 23.99 -8.92
N TRP A 85 9.89 24.02 -7.62
CA TRP A 85 10.76 23.52 -6.56
C TRP A 85 11.02 22.02 -6.66
N VAL A 86 10.00 21.23 -7.00
CA VAL A 86 10.13 19.77 -7.19
C VAL A 86 10.87 19.44 -8.50
N GLY A 87 10.75 20.28 -9.53
CA GLY A 87 11.38 20.09 -10.83
C GLY A 87 12.83 20.60 -10.94
N LEU A 88 13.34 21.38 -9.98
CA LEU A 88 14.69 21.94 -9.95
C LEU A 88 15.74 21.02 -9.30
N ARG A 89 15.48 19.71 -9.21
CA ARG A 89 16.50 18.71 -8.82
C ARG A 89 16.98 17.91 -10.01
#